data_AF-A0AAV1KVA6-F1
#
_entry.id   AF-A0AAV1KVA6-F1
#
_cell.length_a   1.000
_cell.length_b   1.000
_cell.length_c   1.000
_cell.angle_alpha   90.00
_cell.angle_beta   90.00
_cell.angle_gamma   90.00
#
_symmetry.space_group_name_H-M   'P 1'
#
loop_
_entity.id
_entity.type
_entity.pdbx_description
1 polymer ?
#
loop_
_entity_poly.entity_id
_entity_poly.type
_entity_poly.pdbx_seq_one_letter_code
_entity_poly.pdbx_strand_id
1 'polypeptide(L)'
;MLDGSLQIPAPCPLTRDSETRVPYMVIGDEGFGLHDNLLRPFSGTHLDKNKQIFNYRLTRARRYVECGFGILANKWRIFHRPLDIDKTTAVWTVKACTILHNFISDKEGSNSDNNVSEEFSYENLPHEVRTRGGNTVNLVRTEFVNYFMSEAGSVPWQDEAI
;
A
#
# COMPACT_ATOMS: atom_id res chain seq x y z
N MET A 1 -3.96 9.14 12.73
CA MET A 1 -2.67 9.55 12.15
C MET A 1 -2.24 10.94 12.58
N LEU A 2 -3.17 11.79 13.03
CA LEU A 2 -3.08 13.26 13.13
C LEU A 2 -2.50 13.83 14.44
N ASP A 3 -1.95 13.03 15.34
CA ASP A 3 -1.39 13.52 16.62
C ASP A 3 0.14 13.62 16.63
N GLY A 4 0.80 13.37 15.49
CA GLY A 4 2.26 13.38 15.39
C GLY A 4 2.95 12.22 16.14
N SER A 5 2.19 11.23 16.62
CA SER A 5 2.73 10.05 17.32
C SER A 5 3.46 9.09 16.39
N LEU A 6 3.15 9.13 15.09
CA LEU A 6 3.90 8.41 14.08
C LEU A 6 5.18 9.20 13.86
N GLN A 7 6.31 8.65 14.32
CA GLN A 7 7.65 9.18 14.12
C GLN A 7 8.06 9.06 12.64
N ILE A 8 7.32 9.72 11.76
CA ILE A 8 7.57 9.72 10.32
C ILE A 8 8.82 10.56 10.07
N PRO A 9 9.82 10.04 9.32
CA PRO A 9 11.02 10.79 9.01
C PRO A 9 10.72 12.06 8.21
N ALA A 10 11.64 13.02 8.26
CA ALA A 10 11.54 14.24 7.47
C ALA A 10 11.53 13.95 5.96
N PRO A 11 10.88 14.78 5.13
CA PRO A 11 10.87 14.64 3.67
C PRO A 11 12.28 14.52 3.08
N CYS A 12 12.44 13.59 2.13
CA CYS A 12 13.70 13.33 1.44
C CYS A 12 13.50 13.29 -0.08
N PRO A 13 14.57 13.53 -0.86
CA PRO A 13 14.52 13.36 -2.30
C PRO A 13 14.19 11.92 -2.73
N LEU A 14 13.46 11.76 -3.83
CA LEU A 14 13.19 10.44 -4.44
C LEU A 14 14.41 9.86 -5.16
N THR A 15 15.26 10.72 -5.69
CA THR A 15 16.54 10.37 -6.33
C THR A 15 17.63 11.24 -5.74
N ARG A 16 18.90 10.80 -5.83
CA ARG A 16 20.05 11.53 -5.26
C ARG A 16 20.20 12.93 -5.85
N ASP A 17 19.76 13.12 -7.08
CA ASP A 17 19.93 14.36 -7.84
C ASP A 17 18.68 15.27 -7.81
N SER A 18 17.60 14.85 -7.13
CA SER A 18 16.39 15.68 -7.01
C SER A 18 16.53 16.69 -5.87
N GLU A 19 16.28 17.97 -6.17
CA GLU A 19 16.16 19.03 -5.16
C GLU A 19 14.80 18.97 -4.43
N THR A 20 13.79 18.37 -5.06
CA THR A 20 12.44 18.27 -4.51
C THR A 20 12.40 17.21 -3.42
N ARG A 21 12.10 17.64 -2.19
CA ARG A 21 11.91 16.74 -1.06
C ARG A 21 10.46 16.28 -0.99
N VAL A 22 10.27 14.98 -1.01
CA VAL A 22 8.95 14.36 -0.98
C VAL A 22 8.73 13.76 0.42
N PRO A 23 7.57 14.01 1.07
CA PRO A 23 7.27 13.42 2.37
C PRO A 23 7.08 11.91 2.26
N TYR A 24 7.30 11.20 3.37
CA TYR A 24 6.87 9.81 3.50
C TYR A 24 5.34 9.75 3.53
N MET A 25 4.79 8.85 2.72
CA MET A 25 3.36 8.72 2.51
C MET A 25 2.88 7.32 2.90
N VAL A 26 1.72 7.27 3.53
CA VAL A 26 0.95 6.04 3.71
C VAL A 26 0.17 5.78 2.44
N ILE A 27 0.14 4.53 1.98
CA ILE A 27 -0.66 4.14 0.83
C ILE A 27 -2.10 3.90 1.29
N GLY A 28 -3.03 4.64 0.70
CA GLY A 28 -4.46 4.53 0.95
C GLY A 28 -5.22 4.03 -0.26
N ASP A 29 -6.39 3.49 0.01
CA ASP A 29 -7.40 3.23 -1.01
C ASP A 29 -8.10 4.53 -1.47
N GLU A 30 -8.80 4.46 -2.60
CA GLU A 30 -9.55 5.58 -3.17
C GLU A 30 -10.63 6.13 -2.22
N GLY A 31 -11.26 5.25 -1.43
CA GLY A 31 -12.30 5.61 -0.46
C GLY A 31 -11.83 6.50 0.69
N PHE A 32 -10.52 6.63 0.92
CA PHE A 32 -10.01 7.52 1.96
C PHE A 32 -9.99 8.98 1.52
N GLY A 33 -10.39 9.88 2.43
CA GLY A 33 -10.27 11.32 2.25
C GLY A 33 -8.81 11.74 2.01
N LEU A 34 -8.61 12.84 1.27
CA LEU A 34 -7.28 13.40 1.06
C LEU A 34 -6.66 13.84 2.38
N HIS A 35 -5.37 13.52 2.54
CA HIS A 35 -4.58 13.86 3.71
C HIS A 35 -3.12 14.07 3.30
N ASP A 36 -2.39 14.90 4.04
CA ASP A 36 -1.03 15.36 3.66
C ASP A 36 -0.01 14.22 3.57
N ASN A 37 -0.20 13.15 4.35
CA ASN A 37 0.63 11.94 4.34
C ASN A 37 -0.09 10.72 3.74
N LEU A 38 -1.12 10.91 2.91
CA LEU A 38 -1.85 9.80 2.28
C LEU A 38 -1.76 9.84 0.76
N LEU A 39 -1.15 8.80 0.19
CA LEU A 39 -1.05 8.58 -1.24
C LEU A 39 -2.14 7.61 -1.68
N ARG A 40 -3.08 8.09 -2.48
CA ARG A 40 -4.18 7.29 -3.04
C ARG A 40 -4.17 7.34 -4.57
N PRO A 41 -4.81 6.36 -5.25
CA PRO A 41 -4.91 6.32 -6.71
C PRO A 41 -5.52 7.60 -7.29
N PHE A 42 -5.20 7.89 -8.55
CA PHE A 42 -5.96 8.84 -9.34
C PHE A 42 -7.34 8.27 -9.64
N SER A 43 -8.38 9.07 -9.38
CA SER A 43 -9.77 8.76 -9.71
C SER A 43 -10.07 9.03 -11.19
N GLY A 44 -11.06 8.32 -11.74
CA GLY A 44 -11.56 8.50 -13.10
C GLY A 44 -11.19 7.36 -14.06
N THR A 45 -11.98 7.23 -15.13
CA THR A 45 -11.90 6.12 -16.10
C THR A 45 -10.95 6.36 -17.27
N HIS A 46 -10.66 7.63 -17.58
CA HIS A 46 -9.81 8.03 -18.72
C HIS A 46 -8.50 8.64 -18.22
N LEU A 47 -7.69 7.82 -17.56
CA LEU A 47 -6.36 8.22 -17.10
C LEU A 47 -5.34 8.10 -18.23
N ASP A 48 -4.40 9.04 -18.28
CA ASP A 48 -3.23 8.91 -19.14
C ASP A 48 -2.33 7.77 -18.66
N LYS A 49 -1.53 7.22 -19.58
CA LYS A 49 -0.65 6.06 -19.34
C LYS A 49 0.19 6.20 -18.07
N ASN A 50 0.74 7.39 -17.82
CA ASN A 50 1.61 7.62 -16.67
C ASN A 50 0.85 7.52 -15.34
N LYS A 51 -0.39 8.01 -15.29
CA LYS A 51 -1.28 7.84 -14.12
C LYS A 51 -1.76 6.40 -13.97
N GLN A 52 -1.97 5.68 -15.06
CA GLN A 52 -2.28 4.25 -15.02
C GLN A 52 -1.12 3.44 -14.41
N ILE A 53 0.13 3.70 -14.82
CA ILE A 53 1.32 3.08 -14.21
C ILE A 53 1.39 3.39 -12.72
N PHE A 54 1.18 4.66 -12.35
CA PHE A 54 1.18 5.05 -10.94
C PHE A 54 0.12 4.26 -10.14
N ASN A 55 -1.12 4.18 -10.64
CA ASN A 55 -2.20 3.43 -9.99
C ASN A 55 -1.87 1.93 -9.91
N TYR A 56 -1.28 1.36 -10.96
CA TYR A 56 -0.86 -0.03 -10.99
C TYR A 56 0.20 -0.32 -9.93
N ARG A 57 1.25 0.51 -9.83
CA ARG A 57 2.29 0.37 -8.81
C ARG A 57 1.74 0.51 -7.39
N LEU A 58 0.82 1.45 -7.17
CA LEU A 58 0.19 1.64 -5.87
C LEU A 58 -0.67 0.42 -5.49
N THR A 59 -1.43 -0.10 -6.44
CA THR A 59 -2.23 -1.33 -6.28
C THR A 59 -1.33 -2.52 -5.98
N ARG A 60 -0.22 -2.69 -6.71
CA ARG A 60 0.75 -3.76 -6.46
C ARG A 60 1.35 -3.69 -5.06
N ALA A 61 1.67 -2.50 -4.57
CA ALA A 61 2.14 -2.33 -3.19
C ALA A 61 1.08 -2.74 -2.16
N ARG A 62 -0.19 -2.36 -2.35
CA ARG A 62 -1.28 -2.79 -1.47
C ARG A 62 -1.50 -4.30 -1.49
N ARG A 63 -1.40 -4.94 -2.66
CA ARG A 63 -1.55 -6.40 -2.80
C ARG A 63 -0.63 -7.18 -1.88
N TYR A 64 0.64 -6.81 -1.78
CA TYR A 64 1.56 -7.51 -0.86
C TYR A 64 1.12 -7.42 0.60
N VAL A 65 0.57 -6.28 1.01
CA VAL A 65 0.04 -6.09 2.36
C VAL A 65 -1.22 -6.95 2.56
N GLU A 66 -2.15 -6.92 1.61
CA GLU A 66 -3.38 -7.71 1.63
C GLU A 66 -3.09 -9.22 1.66
N CYS A 67 -2.18 -9.71 0.82
CA CYS A 67 -1.75 -11.10 0.81
C CYS A 67 -1.13 -11.50 2.16
N GLY A 68 -0.28 -10.65 2.75
CA GLY A 68 0.29 -10.91 4.07
C GLY A 68 -0.77 -11.06 5.16
N PHE A 69 -1.78 -10.18 5.18
CA PHE A 69 -2.90 -10.30 6.11
C PHE A 69 -3.80 -11.49 5.78
N GLY A 70 -3.97 -11.86 4.51
CA GLY A 70 -4.70 -13.05 4.08
C GLY A 70 -4.06 -14.34 4.58
N ILE A 71 -2.73 -14.47 4.45
CA ILE A 71 -1.97 -15.59 5.02
C ILE A 71 -2.15 -15.65 6.54
N LEU A 72 -1.99 -14.52 7.22
CA LEU A 72 -2.15 -14.44 8.66
C LEU A 72 -3.57 -14.83 9.10
N ALA A 73 -4.60 -14.36 8.38
CA ALA A 73 -5.99 -14.68 8.67
C ALA A 73 -6.29 -16.16 8.46
N ASN A 74 -5.86 -16.73 7.32
CA ASN A 74 -6.05 -18.15 6.99
C ASN A 74 -5.36 -19.07 8.02
N LYS A 75 -4.18 -18.69 8.54
CA LYS A 75 -3.48 -19.47 9.57
C LYS A 75 -4.18 -19.38 10.92
N TRP A 76 -4.75 -18.23 11.27
CA TRP A 76 -5.32 -17.97 12.60
C TRP A 76 -6.81 -17.63 12.54
N ARG A 77 -7.64 -18.61 12.92
CA ARG A 77 -9.12 -18.50 12.97
C ARG A 77 -9.66 -17.27 13.72
N ILE A 78 -8.88 -16.67 14.62
CA ILE A 78 -9.28 -15.46 15.36
C ILE A 78 -9.59 -14.28 14.43
N PHE A 79 -8.95 -14.20 13.26
CA PHE A 79 -9.15 -13.12 12.29
C PHE A 79 -10.31 -13.36 11.32
N HIS A 80 -10.96 -14.53 11.35
CA HIS A 80 -12.13 -14.81 10.50
C HIS A 80 -13.41 -14.12 10.99
N ARG A 81 -13.37 -13.50 12.17
CA ARG A 81 -14.45 -12.70 12.73
C ARG A 81 -13.91 -11.34 13.16
N PRO A 82 -14.76 -10.30 13.22
CA PRO A 82 -14.40 -9.05 13.86
C PRO A 82 -13.84 -9.29 15.26
N LEU A 83 -12.74 -8.60 15.58
CA LEU A 83 -12.11 -8.66 16.89
C LEU A 83 -12.97 -7.91 17.91
N ASP A 84 -13.75 -8.65 18.68
CA ASP A 84 -14.56 -8.12 19.79
C ASP A 84 -13.71 -8.01 21.07
N ILE A 85 -12.69 -7.16 21.01
CA ILE A 85 -11.71 -6.87 22.06
C ILE A 85 -11.28 -5.41 21.96
N ASP A 86 -10.67 -4.88 23.02
CA ASP A 86 -10.17 -3.51 22.99
C ASP A 86 -9.00 -3.34 22.01
N LYS A 87 -8.77 -2.10 21.57
CA LYS A 87 -7.74 -1.76 20.58
C LYS A 87 -6.33 -2.23 20.98
N THR A 88 -5.98 -2.13 22.26
CA THR A 88 -4.65 -2.50 22.74
C THR A 88 -4.46 -4.00 22.63
N THR A 89 -5.45 -4.77 23.08
CA THR A 89 -5.45 -6.23 22.95
C THR A 89 -5.43 -6.65 21.49
N ALA A 90 -6.20 -5.99 20.61
CA ALA A 90 -6.19 -6.29 19.17
C ALA A 90 -4.80 -6.11 18.54
N VAL A 91 -4.08 -5.03 18.90
CA VAL A 91 -2.69 -4.82 18.44
C VAL A 91 -1.77 -5.93 18.95
N TRP A 92 -1.90 -6.35 20.21
CA TRP A 92 -1.11 -7.45 20.75
C TRP A 92 -1.44 -8.79 20.12
N THR A 93 -2.72 -9.06 19.82
CA THR A 93 -3.15 -10.27 19.10
C THR A 93 -2.48 -10.36 17.73
N VAL A 94 -2.53 -9.28 16.94
CA VAL A 94 -1.86 -9.25 15.62
C VAL A 94 -0.37 -9.51 15.77
N LYS A 95 0.32 -8.81 16.69
CA LYS A 95 1.76 -9.01 16.94
C LYS A 95 2.09 -10.45 17.36
N ALA A 96 1.33 -11.02 18.29
CA ALA A 96 1.54 -12.38 18.78
C ALA A 96 1.38 -13.40 17.63
N CYS A 97 0.32 -13.27 16.83
CA CYS A 97 0.10 -14.12 15.67
C CYS A 97 1.22 -14.00 14.63
N THR A 98 1.76 -12.80 14.38
CA THR A 98 2.91 -12.60 13.47
C THR A 98 4.17 -13.27 14.00
N ILE A 99 4.48 -13.10 15.30
CA ILE A 99 5.65 -13.73 15.93
C ILE A 99 5.54 -15.26 15.88
N LEU A 100 4.37 -15.81 16.23
CA LEU A 100 4.12 -17.25 16.19
C LEU A 100 4.20 -17.80 14.76
N HIS A 101 3.68 -17.07 13.77
CA HIS A 101 3.82 -17.45 12.36
C HIS A 101 5.29 -17.60 11.98
N ASN A 102 6.11 -16.57 12.24
CA ASN A 102 7.55 -16.61 11.91
C ASN A 102 8.27 -17.76 12.63
N PHE A 103 7.96 -18.01 13.90
CA PHE A 103 8.54 -19.10 14.67
C PHE A 103 8.18 -20.49 14.11
N ILE A 104 6.92 -20.68 13.69
CA ILE A 104 6.48 -21.93 13.08
C ILE A 104 7.14 -22.12 11.71
N SER A 105 7.18 -21.08 10.88
CA SER A 105 7.82 -21.12 9.56
C SER A 105 9.31 -21.46 9.62
N ASP A 106 10.03 -20.98 10.64
CA ASP A 106 11.43 -21.32 10.88
C ASP A 106 11.60 -22.80 11.28
N LYS A 107 10.68 -23.34 12.08
CA LYS A 107 10.74 -24.73 12.56
C LYS A 107 10.28 -25.78 11.56
N GLU A 108 9.27 -25.48 10.75
CA GLU A 108 8.73 -26.44 9.77
C GLU A 108 9.57 -26.51 8.48
N GLY A 109 10.58 -25.63 8.33
CA GLY A 109 11.17 -25.32 7.02
C GLY A 109 10.13 -24.62 6.14
N SER A 110 10.56 -23.89 5.11
CA SER A 110 9.67 -23.08 4.25
C SER A 110 8.71 -23.88 3.34
N ASN A 111 8.02 -24.90 3.87
CA ASN A 111 7.17 -25.83 3.13
C ASN A 111 5.67 -25.70 3.44
N SER A 112 5.22 -24.71 4.20
CA SER A 112 3.78 -24.47 4.44
C SER A 112 3.33 -23.11 3.88
N ASP A 113 2.50 -23.19 2.82
CA ASP A 113 1.55 -22.17 2.36
C ASP A 113 2.07 -20.93 1.58
N ASN A 114 3.07 -21.10 0.72
CA ASN A 114 3.45 -20.08 -0.29
C ASN A 114 2.52 -20.05 -1.53
N ASN A 115 1.28 -20.52 -1.44
CA ASN A 115 0.27 -20.24 -2.45
C ASN A 115 -0.33 -18.85 -2.18
N VAL A 116 0.48 -17.80 -2.38
CA VAL A 116 -0.08 -16.51 -2.75
C VAL A 116 -0.67 -16.74 -4.14
N SER A 117 -1.96 -17.09 -4.19
CA SER A 117 -2.69 -17.24 -5.44
C SER A 117 -2.49 -15.98 -6.28
N GLU A 118 -1.82 -16.14 -7.42
CA GLU A 118 -1.63 -15.10 -8.45
C GLU A 118 -2.97 -14.60 -9.05
N GLU A 119 -4.08 -15.27 -8.74
CA GLU A 119 -5.43 -14.87 -9.14
C GLU A 119 -6.09 -13.94 -8.10
N PHE A 120 -5.71 -12.67 -8.09
CA PHE A 120 -6.58 -11.61 -7.57
C PHE A 120 -6.99 -10.71 -8.75
N SER A 121 -8.21 -10.91 -9.23
CA SER A 121 -8.78 -10.17 -10.36
C SER A 121 -8.77 -8.65 -10.11
N TYR A 122 -8.45 -7.90 -11.17
CA TYR A 122 -8.35 -6.43 -11.18
C TYR A 122 -9.72 -5.73 -11.16
N GLU A 123 -10.83 -6.47 -11.20
CA GLU A 123 -12.13 -5.93 -11.63
C GLU A 123 -13.01 -5.28 -10.54
N ASN A 124 -12.62 -5.29 -9.27
CA ASN A 124 -13.53 -4.83 -8.20
C ASN A 124 -12.92 -3.79 -7.24
N LEU A 125 -12.34 -2.72 -7.77
CA LEU A 125 -12.20 -1.48 -6.99
C LEU A 125 -13.49 -0.66 -7.17
N PRO A 126 -14.27 -0.40 -6.11
CA PRO A 126 -15.44 0.46 -6.21
C PRO A 126 -15.00 1.87 -6.64
N HIS A 127 -15.40 2.26 -7.84
CA HIS A 127 -15.06 3.53 -8.46
C HIS A 127 -15.94 4.65 -7.88
N GLU A 128 -15.62 5.13 -6.68
CA GLU A 128 -16.29 6.29 -6.10
C GLU A 128 -15.65 7.60 -6.58
N VAL A 129 -16.37 8.34 -7.42
CA VAL A 129 -15.98 9.67 -7.88
C VAL A 129 -16.09 10.67 -6.74
N ARG A 130 -14.95 11.02 -6.10
CA ARG A 130 -14.86 12.16 -5.17
C ARG A 130 -13.71 13.11 -5.52
N THR A 131 -14.10 14.36 -5.78
CA THR A 131 -13.37 15.45 -6.42
C THR A 131 -12.27 16.11 -5.58
N ARG A 132 -11.20 16.52 -6.30
CA ARG A 132 -10.21 17.61 -6.07
C ARG A 132 -9.64 17.80 -4.65
N GLY A 133 -8.47 17.19 -4.44
CA GLY A 133 -7.57 17.50 -3.33
C GLY A 133 -6.78 18.79 -3.49
N GLY A 134 -6.27 19.31 -2.36
CA GLY A 134 -5.42 20.50 -2.30
C GLY A 134 -4.15 20.38 -3.14
N ASN A 135 -3.64 21.54 -3.58
CA ASN A 135 -2.53 21.66 -4.54
C ASN A 135 -1.28 20.85 -4.16
N THR A 136 -0.96 20.76 -2.87
CA THR A 136 0.23 20.07 -2.34
C THR A 136 0.21 18.56 -2.54
N VAL A 137 -0.93 17.89 -2.31
CA VAL A 137 -1.01 16.42 -2.47
C VAL A 137 -1.00 16.03 -3.94
N ASN A 138 -1.57 16.87 -4.81
CA ASN A 138 -1.48 16.65 -6.26
C ASN A 138 -0.03 16.80 -6.74
N LEU A 139 0.73 17.77 -6.19
CA LEU A 139 2.16 17.92 -6.48
C LEU A 139 2.94 16.66 -6.09
N VAL A 140 2.73 16.14 -4.88
CA VAL A 140 3.39 14.90 -4.43
C VAL A 140 3.08 13.72 -5.34
N ARG A 141 1.82 13.55 -5.78
CA ARG A 141 1.48 12.50 -6.76
C ARG A 141 2.22 12.70 -8.08
N THR A 142 2.29 13.94 -8.57
CA THR A 142 3.02 14.26 -9.81
C THR A 142 4.50 13.93 -9.68
N GLU A 143 5.14 14.21 -8.53
CA GLU A 143 6.53 13.82 -8.29
C GLU A 143 6.72 12.30 -8.35
N PHE A 144 5.83 11.51 -7.74
CA PHE A 144 5.89 10.05 -7.84
C PHE A 144 5.64 9.54 -9.26
N VAL A 145 4.71 10.14 -10.01
CA VAL A 145 4.47 9.82 -11.42
C VAL A 145 5.75 10.06 -12.22
N ASN A 146 6.37 11.24 -12.09
CA ASN A 146 7.60 11.59 -12.80
C ASN A 146 8.74 10.63 -12.44
N TYR A 147 8.89 10.29 -11.15
CA TYR A 147 9.87 9.33 -10.70
C TYR A 147 9.65 7.95 -11.32
N PHE A 148 8.42 7.43 -11.36
CA PHE A 148 8.13 6.12 -11.95
C PHE A 148 8.38 6.06 -13.47
N MET A 149 8.35 7.21 -14.16
CA MET A 149 8.71 7.31 -15.57
C MET A 149 10.21 7.55 -15.81
N SER A 150 10.96 7.91 -14.77
CA SER A 150 12.41 8.16 -14.88
C SER A 150 13.20 6.86 -14.97
N GLU A 151 14.42 6.94 -15.51
CA GLU A 151 15.35 5.79 -15.56
C GLU A 151 15.57 5.18 -14.17
N ALA A 152 15.70 6.02 -13.13
CA ALA A 152 15.92 5.56 -11.76
C ALA A 152 14.72 4.84 -11.13
N GLY A 153 13.49 5.23 -11.51
CA GLY A 153 12.27 4.71 -10.89
C GLY A 153 11.50 3.71 -11.73
N SER A 154 11.76 3.64 -13.04
CA SER A 154 11.08 2.71 -13.97
C SER A 154 11.42 1.25 -13.66
N VAL A 155 10.47 0.36 -13.90
CA VAL A 155 10.63 -1.09 -13.71
C VAL A 155 10.09 -1.85 -14.92
N PRO A 156 10.70 -2.98 -15.33
CA PRO A 156 10.37 -3.65 -16.59
C PRO A 156 8.90 -4.07 -16.72
N TRP A 157 8.27 -4.43 -15.61
CA TRP A 157 6.90 -4.95 -15.55
C TRP A 157 5.82 -3.87 -15.47
N GLN A 158 6.18 -2.58 -15.43
CA GLN A 158 5.18 -1.51 -15.20
C GLN A 158 4.26 -1.27 -16.39
N ASP A 159 4.68 -1.69 -17.59
CA ASP A 159 3.94 -1.57 -18.83
C ASP A 159 3.14 -2.84 -19.19
N GLU A 160 3.35 -3.95 -18.48
CA GLU A 160 2.72 -5.26 -18.78
C GLU A 160 1.25 -5.33 -18.37
N ALA A 161 0.78 -4.38 -17.53
CA ALA A 161 -0.53 -4.42 -16.87
C ALA A 161 -1.43 -3.22 -17.22
N ILE A 162 -1.13 -2.50 -18.30
CA ILE A 162 -1.87 -1.32 -18.78
C ILE A 162 -2.54 -1.61 -20.12
#